data_AF-A0A7K6AEJ0-F1
#
_entry.id   AF-A0A7K6AEJ0-F1
#
_cell.length_a   1.000
_cell.length_b   1.000
_cell.length_c   1.000
_cell.angle_alpha   90.00
_cell.angle_beta   90.00
_cell.angle_gamma   90.00
#
_symmetry.space_group_name_H-M   'P 1'
#
loop_
_entity.id
_entity.type
_entity.pdbx_description
1 polymer ?
#
loop_
_entity_poly.entity_id
_entity_poly.type
_entity_poly.pdbx_seq_one_letter_code
_entity_poly.pdbx_strand_id
1 'polypeptide(L)' 'RCARPRPLPRQVLAGRGPERHLQGLRQVALAAGEPLPEIFLDPAYVQATHFRLCTLQVTPRDPQIGPWDPQLY' A
#
# COMPACT_ATOMS: atom_id res chain seq x y z
N ARG A 1 30.33 -9.05 -8.36
CA ARG A 1 29.62 -7.74 -8.32
C ARG A 1 28.23 -8.00 -7.74
N CYS A 2 27.94 -7.56 -6.52
CA CYS A 2 26.57 -7.64 -5.99
C CYS A 2 25.71 -6.56 -6.65
N ALA A 3 24.66 -6.95 -7.36
CA ALA A 3 23.67 -6.00 -7.87
C ALA A 3 22.94 -5.38 -6.66
N ARG A 4 22.94 -4.05 -6.55
CA ARG A 4 22.09 -3.38 -5.56
C ARG A 4 20.63 -3.61 -5.95
N PRO A 5 19.79 -4.17 -5.06
CA PRO A 5 18.37 -4.29 -5.33
C PRO A 5 17.77 -2.91 -5.58
N ARG A 6 16.78 -2.84 -6.48
CA ARG A 6 16.10 -1.58 -6.81
C ARG A 6 15.48 -1.01 -5.53
N PRO A 7 15.55 0.31 -5.29
CA PRO A 7 14.96 0.91 -4.09
C PRO A 7 13.44 0.66 -4.06
N LEU A 8 12.90 0.38 -2.88
CA LEU A 8 11.51 -0.02 -2.67
C LEU A 8 10.48 0.93 -3.33
N PRO A 9 10.61 2.28 -3.25
CA PRO A 9 9.67 3.18 -3.91
C PRO A 9 9.55 2.93 -5.42
N ARG A 10 10.67 2.65 -6.10
CA ARG A 10 10.65 2.35 -7.54
C ARG A 10 9.99 1.02 -7.86
N GLN A 11 9.96 0.07 -6.93
CA GLN A 11 9.28 -1.20 -7.13
C GLN A 11 7.76 -1.05 -6.96
N VAL A 12 7.34 -0.33 -5.92
CA VAL A 12 5.93 -0.04 -5.64
C VAL A 12 5.32 0.81 -6.77
N LEU A 13 6.01 1.86 -7.22
CA LEU A 13 5.57 2.68 -8.36
C LEU A 13 5.47 1.89 -9.66
N ALA A 14 6.26 0.83 -9.82
CA ALA A 14 6.19 -0.08 -10.96
C ALA A 14 5.13 -1.18 -10.80
N GLY A 15 4.24 -1.08 -9.80
CA GLY A 15 3.18 -2.06 -9.54
C GLY A 15 3.66 -3.38 -8.94
N ARG A 16 4.90 -3.47 -8.47
CA ARG A 16 5.48 -4.68 -7.85
C ARG A 16 5.37 -4.67 -6.32
N GLY A 17 4.48 -3.86 -5.77
CA GLY A 17 4.16 -3.84 -4.34
C GLY A 17 3.25 -5.02 -3.96
N PRO A 18 3.51 -5.72 -2.85
CA PRO A 18 2.72 -6.89 -2.45
C PRO A 18 1.32 -6.54 -1.93
N GLU A 19 1.13 -5.36 -1.33
CA GLU A 19 -0.08 -5.01 -0.56
C GLU A 19 -1.34 -5.05 -1.44
N ARG A 20 -1.30 -4.41 -2.61
CA ARG A 20 -2.43 -4.38 -3.55
C ARG A 20 -2.72 -5.76 -4.14
N HIS A 21 -1.70 -6.59 -4.31
CA HIS A 21 -1.86 -7.94 -4.82
C HIS A 21 -2.56 -8.84 -3.80
N LEU A 22 -2.08 -8.82 -2.54
CA LEU A 22 -2.70 -9.56 -1.44
C LEU A 22 -4.14 -9.12 -1.18
N GLN A 23 -4.40 -7.81 -1.23
CA GLN A 23 -5.75 -7.27 -1.12
C GLN A 23 -6.66 -7.80 -2.24
N GLY A 24 -6.18 -7.82 -3.48
CA GLY A 24 -6.93 -8.33 -4.63
C GLY A 24 -7.26 -9.81 -4.50
N LEU A 25 -6.28 -10.64 -4.11
CA LEU A 25 -6.49 -12.08 -3.90
C LEU A 25 -7.56 -12.35 -2.84
N ARG A 26 -7.55 -11.60 -1.72
CA ARG A 26 -8.59 -11.68 -0.69
C ARG A 26 -9.96 -11.32 -1.25
N GLN A 27 -10.06 -10.24 -2.03
CA GLN A 27 -11.33 -9.83 -2.63
C GLN A 27 -11.86 -10.86 -3.63
N VAL A 28 -10.98 -11.47 -4.43
CA VAL A 28 -11.36 -12.53 -5.39
C VAL A 28 -11.87 -13.76 -4.65
N ALA A 29 -11.19 -14.21 -3.59
CA ALA A 29 -11.66 -15.36 -2.80
C ALA A 29 -13.05 -15.11 -2.19
N LEU A 30 -13.26 -13.91 -1.63
CA LEU A 30 -14.56 -13.51 -1.09
C LEU A 30 -15.65 -13.44 -2.17
N ALA A 31 -15.34 -12.88 -3.34
CA ALA A 31 -16.29 -12.79 -4.45
C ALA A 31 -16.64 -14.15 -5.04
N ALA A 32 -15.69 -15.10 -5.04
CA ALA A 32 -15.89 -16.47 -5.49
C ALA A 32 -16.65 -17.34 -4.46
N GLY A 33 -16.82 -16.86 -3.21
CA GLY A 33 -17.39 -17.66 -2.13
C GLY A 33 -16.46 -18.79 -1.65
N GLU A 34 -15.18 -18.71 -1.98
CA GLU A 34 -14.16 -19.68 -1.60
C GLU A 34 -13.68 -19.41 -0.15
N PRO A 35 -13.24 -20.45 0.57
CA PRO A 35 -12.66 -20.26 1.88
C PRO A 35 -11.42 -19.37 1.77
N LEU A 36 -11.29 -18.45 2.73
CA LEU A 36 -10.17 -17.51 2.74
C LEU A 36 -8.86 -18.28 3.02
N PRO A 37 -7.81 -18.09 2.19
CA PRO A 37 -6.53 -18.75 2.44
C PRO A 37 -5.95 -18.44 3.82
N GLU A 38 -5.26 -19.42 4.42
CA GLU A 38 -4.74 -19.35 5.80
C GLU A 38 -3.86 -18.12 6.06
N ILE A 39 -3.11 -17.67 5.06
CA ILE A 39 -2.26 -16.46 5.16
C ILE A 39 -3.04 -15.22 5.60
N PHE A 40 -4.33 -15.10 5.25
CA PHE A 40 -5.15 -13.95 5.62
C PHE A 40 -5.77 -14.09 7.02
N LEU A 41 -5.69 -15.29 7.61
CA LEU A 41 -6.12 -15.58 8.99
C LEU A 41 -4.96 -15.43 9.98
N ASP A 42 -3.72 -15.39 9.48
CA ASP A 42 -2.51 -15.26 10.30
C ASP A 42 -2.50 -13.91 11.06
N PRO A 43 -2.27 -13.90 12.39
CA PRO A 43 -2.11 -12.67 13.16
C PRO A 43 -1.04 -11.71 12.60
N ALA A 44 0.01 -12.23 11.97
CA ALA A 44 1.04 -11.44 11.32
C ALA A 44 0.50 -10.65 10.13
N TYR A 45 -0.45 -11.20 9.37
CA TYR A 45 -1.12 -10.47 8.29
C TYR A 45 -1.96 -9.32 8.85
N VAL A 46 -2.69 -9.56 9.95
CA VAL A 46 -3.46 -8.52 10.65
C VAL A 46 -2.53 -7.41 11.14
N GLN A 47 -1.42 -7.76 11.78
CA GLN A 47 -0.45 -6.79 12.27
C GLN A 47 0.21 -5.99 11.13
N ALA A 48 0.56 -6.67 10.03
CA ALA A 48 1.21 -6.03 8.88
C ALA A 48 0.27 -5.06 8.13
N THR A 49 -1.04 -5.33 8.14
CA THR A 49 -2.05 -4.49 7.45
C THR A 49 -2.69 -3.44 8.36
N HIS A 50 -2.44 -3.50 9.68
CA HIS A 50 -2.92 -2.50 10.63
C HIS A 50 -1.92 -1.35 10.81
N PHE A 51 -1.96 -0.39 9.89
CA PHE A 51 -1.08 0.78 9.90
C PHE A 51 -1.44 1.75 11.04
N ARG A 52 -0.62 1.75 12.11
CA ARG A 52 -0.70 2.77 13.18
C ARG A 52 -0.25 4.15 12.72
N LEU A 53 0.57 4.19 11.67
CA LEU A 53 1.11 5.40 11.08
C LEU A 53 0.92 5.33 9.56
N CYS A 54 0.08 6.21 9.03
CA CYS A 54 -0.11 6.41 7.60
C CYS A 54 0.59 7.72 7.21
N THR A 55 1.58 7.63 6.31
CA THR A 55 2.30 8.81 5.82
C THR A 55 2.11 8.96 4.32
N LEU A 56 1.95 10.20 3.87
CA LEU A 56 1.91 10.55 2.46
C LEU A 56 2.87 11.71 2.26
N GLN A 57 3.76 11.58 1.29
CA GLN A 57 4.62 12.69 0.88
C GLN A 57 3.87 13.53 -0.14
N VAL A 58 3.59 14.78 0.20
CA VAL A 58 3.01 15.78 -0.70
C VAL A 58 4.08 16.83 -0.99
N THR A 59 4.42 17.00 -2.26
CA THR A 59 5.25 18.12 -2.72
C THR A 59 4.32 19.21 -3.28
N PRO A 60 4.13 20.34 -2.57
CA PRO A 60 3.29 21.42 -3.06
C PRO A 60 3.91 22.04 -4.32
N ARG A 61 3.04 22.42 -5.27
CA ARG A 61 3.45 23.08 -6.51
C ARG A 61 3.87 24.54 -6.26
N ASP A 62 3.24 25.18 -5.28
CA ASP A 62 3.58 26.50 -4.77
C ASP A 62 3.87 26.37 -3.26
N PRO A 63 5.07 26.75 -2.78
CA PRO A 63 5.42 26.65 -1.37
C PRO A 63 4.53 27.48 -0.43
N GLN A 64 3.71 28.41 -0.96
CA GLN A 64 2.78 29.21 -0.14
C GLN A 64 1.43 28.52 0.13
N ILE A 65 1.05 27.51 -0.67
CA ILE A 65 -0.23 26.80 -0.52
C ILE A 65 0.03 25.52 0.27
N GLY A 66 -0.37 25.53 1.54
CA GLY A 66 -0.23 24.40 2.43
C GLY A 66 -1.07 23.18 1.98
N PRO A 67 -0.71 21.96 2.42
CA PRO A 67 -1.33 20.71 1.95
C PRO A 67 -2.82 20.52 2.34
N TRP A 68 -3.42 21.46 3.07
CA TRP A 68 -4.80 21.38 3.55
C TRP A 68 -5.59 22.67 3.29
N ASP A 69 -5.19 23.49 2.30
CA ASP A 69 -5.89 24.72 1.98
C ASP A 69 -7.36 24.44 1.57
N PRO A 70 -8.36 24.92 2.33
CA PRO A 70 -9.78 24.71 2.02
C PRO A 70 -10.23 25.39 0.72
N GLN A 71 -9.42 26.27 0.12
CA GLN A 71 -9.81 27.02 -1.09
C GLN A 71 -9.56 26.28 -2.42
N LEU A 72 -9.06 25.04 -2.39
CA LEU A 72 -8.80 24.21 -3.57
C LEU A 72 -9.88 23.15 -3.86
N TYR A 73 -11.01 23.16 -3.14
CA TYR A 73 -12.19 22.31 -3.36
C TYR A 73 -13.46 23.17 -3.49
#